data_AF-A0ABD5NI92-F1
#
_entry.id   AF-A0ABD5NI92-F1
#
_cell.length_a   1.000
_cell.length_b   1.000
_cell.length_c   1.000
_cell.angle_alpha   90.00
_cell.angle_beta   90.00
_cell.angle_gamma   90.00
#
_symmetry.space_group_name_H-M   'P 1'
#
loop_
_entity.id
_entity.type
_entity.pdbx_description
1 polymer ?
#
loop_
_entity_poly.entity_id
_entity_poly.type
_entity_poly.pdbx_seq_one_letter_code
_entity_poly.pdbx_strand_id
1 'polypeptide(L)'
;MALSREDAAELRDAVGDALTRREEFFRTACEHREDGTYVVERRGADSTGNSTVFDSFAEARRLFDRLPPSFDAEALSSAGVTGSRRHMLVRHFAEHPAFPCTLASRNPLEAEKT
;
A
#
# COMPACT_ATOMS: atom_id res chain seq x y z
N MET A 1 14.43 2.65 33.55
CA MET A 1 13.17 2.00 33.14
C MET A 1 13.22 1.85 31.64
N ALA A 2 13.46 0.63 31.15
CA ALA A 2 13.50 0.33 29.73
C ALA A 2 12.05 0.29 29.21
N LEU A 3 11.74 1.09 28.19
CA LEU A 3 10.53 0.91 27.39
C LEU A 3 10.66 -0.46 26.72
N SER A 4 9.82 -1.41 27.09
CA SER A 4 9.83 -2.72 26.45
C SER A 4 9.39 -2.56 25.00
N ARG A 5 9.96 -3.35 24.11
CA ARG A 5 9.62 -3.40 22.68
C ARG A 5 8.14 -3.77 22.44
N GLU A 6 7.51 -4.30 23.48
CA GLU A 6 6.13 -4.75 23.55
C GLU A 6 5.15 -3.57 23.68
N ASP A 7 5.51 -2.50 24.41
CA ASP A 7 4.65 -1.30 24.56
C ASP A 7 4.52 -0.44 23.28
N ALA A 8 5.43 -0.60 22.31
CA ALA A 8 5.40 0.15 21.05
C ALA A 8 4.55 -0.51 19.94
N ALA A 9 4.23 -1.79 20.09
CA ALA A 9 3.33 -2.51 19.18
C ALA A 9 1.86 -2.27 19.57
N GLU A 10 1.57 -2.29 20.87
CA GLU A 10 0.23 -2.11 21.43
C GLU A 10 -0.35 -0.71 21.14
N LEU A 11 0.49 0.33 21.12
CA LEU A 11 0.05 1.71 20.82
C LEU A 11 -0.10 2.01 19.30
N ARG A 12 0.46 1.17 18.42
CA ARG A 12 0.31 1.32 16.96
C ARG A 12 -0.94 0.63 16.42
N ASP A 13 -1.43 -0.39 17.12
CA ASP A 13 -2.70 -1.06 16.83
C ASP A 13 -3.90 -0.22 17.33
N ALA A 14 -3.73 0.54 18.42
CA ALA A 14 -4.74 1.44 18.98
C ALA A 14 -5.14 2.65 18.11
N VAL A 15 -4.48 2.85 16.96
CA VAL A 15 -4.88 3.84 15.92
C VAL A 15 -5.66 3.16 14.77
N GLY A 16 -5.80 1.83 14.82
CA GLY A 16 -6.51 1.01 13.84
C GLY A 16 -8.02 0.89 14.06
N ASP A 17 -8.54 1.35 15.19
CA ASP A 17 -9.95 1.23 15.54
C ASP A 17 -10.67 2.58 15.38
N ALA A 18 -11.81 2.58 14.70
CA ALA A 18 -12.80 3.68 14.62
C ALA A 18 -12.71 4.72 13.49
N LEU A 19 -12.02 4.50 12.37
CA LEU A 19 -12.28 5.34 11.19
C LEU A 19 -12.05 4.60 9.88
N THR A 20 -13.15 4.10 9.31
CA THR A 20 -13.25 3.83 7.88
C THR A 20 -12.78 5.07 7.14
N ARG A 21 -11.53 5.06 6.69
CA ARG A 21 -10.88 6.20 6.04
C ARG A 21 -10.57 5.78 4.63
N ARG A 22 -11.35 6.34 3.71
CA ARG A 22 -11.04 6.34 2.30
C ARG A 22 -10.17 7.56 2.00
N GLU A 23 -8.99 7.31 1.46
CA GLU A 23 -8.05 8.33 1.02
C GLU A 23 -7.88 8.25 -0.49
N GLU A 24 -8.09 9.38 -1.16
CA GLU A 24 -7.95 9.48 -2.61
C GLU A 24 -6.61 10.15 -2.95
N PHE A 25 -5.87 9.52 -3.84
CA PHE A 25 -4.64 10.04 -4.41
C PHE A 25 -4.88 10.53 -5.85
N PHE A 26 -3.81 10.81 -6.58
CA PHE A 26 -3.93 11.33 -7.93
C PHE A 26 -4.58 10.32 -8.89
N ARG A 27 -4.16 9.06 -8.83
CA ARG A 27 -4.61 7.95 -9.70
C ARG A 27 -5.12 6.73 -8.95
N THR A 28 -4.85 6.64 -7.65
CA THR A 28 -5.27 5.54 -6.80
C THR A 28 -6.14 6.05 -5.66
N ALA A 29 -6.90 5.18 -5.02
CA ALA A 29 -7.54 5.43 -3.74
C ALA A 29 -7.29 4.22 -2.85
N CYS A 30 -7.25 4.43 -1.54
CA CYS A 30 -7.24 3.35 -0.59
C CYS A 30 -8.32 3.51 0.46
N GLU A 31 -8.69 2.40 1.09
CA GLU A 31 -9.71 2.35 2.13
C GLU A 31 -9.24 1.44 3.24
N HIS A 32 -9.20 1.97 4.46
CA HIS A 32 -9.15 1.18 5.68
C HIS A 32 -10.57 0.77 6.02
N ARG A 33 -10.86 -0.54 6.01
CA ARG A 33 -12.20 -1.06 6.34
C ARG A 33 -12.31 -1.41 7.81
N GLU A 34 -13.55 -1.49 8.28
CA GLU A 34 -13.90 -1.89 9.65
C GLU A 34 -13.44 -3.31 9.99
N ASP A 35 -13.35 -4.19 8.97
CA ASP A 35 -12.85 -5.56 9.10
C ASP A 35 -11.32 -5.64 9.22
N GLY A 36 -10.61 -4.51 9.32
CA GLY A 36 -9.14 -4.43 9.38
C GLY A 36 -8.45 -4.52 8.02
N THR A 37 -9.17 -4.94 6.98
CA THR A 37 -8.66 -5.03 5.61
C THR A 37 -8.29 -3.67 5.03
N TYR A 38 -7.24 -3.64 4.22
CA TYR A 38 -6.79 -2.47 3.49
C TYR A 38 -6.98 -2.65 1.99
N VAL A 39 -7.78 -1.80 1.37
CA VAL A 39 -8.12 -1.91 -0.04
C VAL A 39 -7.44 -0.81 -0.82
N VAL A 40 -6.84 -1.15 -1.95
CA VAL A 40 -6.29 -0.21 -2.92
C VAL A 40 -7.01 -0.37 -4.24
N GLU A 41 -7.47 0.72 -4.81
CA GLU A 41 -8.19 0.74 -6.08
C GLU A 41 -7.70 1.88 -6.98
N ARG A 42 -8.12 1.86 -8.26
CA ARG A 42 -7.92 3.00 -9.14
C ARG A 42 -8.95 4.06 -8.79
N ARG A 43 -8.52 5.33 -8.76
CA ARG A 43 -9.43 6.45 -8.58
C ARG A 43 -10.50 6.46 -9.68
N GLY A 44 -11.77 6.53 -9.29
CA GLY A 44 -12.92 6.56 -10.20
C GLY A 44 -13.34 5.20 -10.77
N ALA A 45 -12.87 4.08 -10.21
CA ALA A 45 -13.34 2.76 -10.60
C ALA A 45 -14.65 2.41 -9.85
N ASP A 46 -15.79 2.58 -10.51
CA ASP A 46 -17.12 2.21 -9.98
C ASP A 46 -17.35 0.69 -9.86
N SER A 47 -16.35 -0.13 -10.20
CA SER A 47 -16.46 -1.59 -10.22
C SER A 47 -15.42 -2.24 -9.30
N THR A 48 -15.94 -2.94 -8.28
CA THR A 48 -15.24 -3.76 -7.27
C THR A 48 -14.19 -4.74 -7.86
N GLY A 49 -14.24 -5.04 -9.17
CA GLY A 49 -13.39 -6.02 -9.83
C GLY A 49 -11.93 -5.62 -10.07
N ASN A 50 -11.52 -4.36 -9.80
CA ASN A 50 -10.14 -3.91 -10.02
C ASN A 50 -9.51 -3.24 -8.79
N SER A 51 -9.81 -3.77 -7.61
CA SER A 51 -9.09 -3.45 -6.39
C SER A 51 -8.09 -4.56 -6.02
N THR A 52 -7.12 -4.20 -5.18
CA THR A 52 -6.28 -5.12 -4.44
C THR A 52 -6.71 -5.03 -2.99
N VAL A 53 -7.06 -6.15 -2.38
CA VAL A 53 -7.39 -6.22 -0.96
C VAL A 53 -6.23 -6.87 -0.24
N PHE A 54 -5.78 -6.21 0.82
CA PHE A 54 -4.81 -6.73 1.78
C PHE A 54 -5.54 -7.05 3.08
N ASP A 55 -5.07 -8.07 3.78
CA ASP A 55 -5.58 -8.47 5.10
C ASP A 55 -5.44 -7.33 6.12
N SER A 56 -4.41 -6.49 5.95
CA SER A 56 -4.20 -5.27 6.74
C SER A 56 -3.30 -4.28 6.02
N PHE A 57 -3.26 -3.03 6.49
CA PHE A 57 -2.28 -2.04 6.04
C PHE A 57 -0.83 -2.50 6.28
N ALA A 58 -0.59 -3.25 7.36
CA ALA A 58 0.71 -3.83 7.68
C ALA A 58 1.15 -4.84 6.60
N GLU A 59 0.24 -5.59 5.99
CA GLU A 59 0.55 -6.50 4.89
C GLU A 59 1.01 -5.75 3.64
N ALA A 60 0.34 -4.64 3.29
CA ALA A 60 0.77 -3.76 2.21
C ALA A 60 2.16 -3.15 2.51
N ARG A 61 2.42 -2.78 3.77
CA ARG A 61 3.72 -2.29 4.23
C ARG A 61 4.82 -3.34 4.12
N ARG A 62 4.54 -4.58 4.52
CA ARG A 62 5.47 -5.73 4.40
C ARG A 62 5.74 -6.11 2.95
N LEU A 63 4.73 -6.01 2.08
CA LEU A 63 4.91 -6.16 0.64
C LEU A 63 5.92 -5.12 0.16
N PHE A 64 5.68 -3.84 0.44
CA PHE A 64 6.59 -2.76 0.05
C PHE A 64 8.01 -2.95 0.60
N ASP A 65 8.15 -3.31 1.88
CA ASP A 65 9.45 -3.49 2.52
C ASP A 65 10.31 -4.54 1.81
N ARG A 66 9.71 -5.65 1.37
CA ARG A 66 10.37 -6.73 0.63
C ARG A 66 10.77 -6.38 -0.80
N LEU A 67 10.24 -5.29 -1.37
CA LEU A 67 10.60 -4.90 -2.72
C LEU A 67 12.05 -4.41 -2.81
N PRO A 68 12.69 -4.55 -3.98
CA PRO A 68 13.97 -3.90 -4.22
C PRO A 68 13.90 -2.36 -4.05
N PRO A 69 15.06 -1.69 -3.89
CA PRO A 69 15.11 -0.23 -3.77
C PRO A 69 14.49 0.48 -4.98
N SER A 70 14.72 -0.02 -6.19
CA SER A 70 13.96 0.32 -7.38
C SER A 70 13.04 -0.83 -7.74
N PHE A 71 11.76 -0.56 -7.98
CA PHE A 71 10.78 -1.60 -8.26
C PHE A 71 9.74 -1.14 -9.28
N ASP A 72 9.33 -2.09 -10.11
CA ASP A 72 8.36 -1.91 -11.17
C ASP A 72 7.22 -2.96 -11.05
N ALA A 73 6.39 -3.05 -12.09
CA ALA A 73 5.31 -4.03 -12.12
C ALA A 73 5.80 -5.49 -12.03
N GLU A 74 6.94 -5.82 -12.61
CA GLU A 74 7.54 -7.16 -12.54
C GLU A 74 7.96 -7.54 -11.12
N ALA A 75 8.56 -6.60 -10.36
CA ALA A 75 8.88 -6.82 -8.95
C ALA A 75 7.62 -7.19 -8.13
N LEU A 76 6.48 -6.55 -8.41
CA LEU A 76 5.21 -6.91 -7.77
C LEU A 76 4.66 -8.26 -8.25
N SER A 77 4.94 -8.64 -9.49
CA SER A 77 4.60 -9.96 -10.02
C SER A 77 5.29 -11.07 -9.23
N SER A 78 6.58 -10.91 -8.96
CA SER A 78 7.36 -11.83 -8.13
C SER A 78 6.85 -11.92 -6.69
N ALA A 79 6.20 -10.86 -6.20
CA ALA A 79 5.56 -10.83 -4.89
C ALA A 79 4.11 -11.36 -4.88
N GLY A 80 3.63 -11.94 -5.99
CA GLY A 80 2.32 -12.58 -6.09
C GLY A 80 1.18 -11.67 -6.56
N VAL A 81 1.46 -10.41 -6.91
CA VAL A 81 0.45 -9.49 -7.46
C VAL A 81 0.27 -9.77 -8.95
N THR A 82 -0.96 -10.01 -9.40
CA THR A 82 -1.21 -10.39 -10.80
C THR A 82 -1.87 -9.28 -11.62
N GLY A 83 -1.64 -9.32 -12.94
CA GLY A 83 -2.37 -8.51 -13.93
C GLY A 83 -2.14 -7.00 -13.80
N SER A 84 -3.19 -6.23 -14.09
CA SER A 84 -3.18 -4.76 -14.09
C SER A 84 -2.98 -4.14 -12.71
N ARG A 85 -3.18 -4.91 -11.64
CA ARG A 85 -3.02 -4.47 -10.24
C ARG A 85 -1.57 -4.14 -9.90
N ARG A 86 -0.61 -4.75 -10.58
CA ARG A 86 0.83 -4.47 -10.40
C ARG A 86 1.14 -2.99 -10.62
N HIS A 87 0.75 -2.45 -11.76
CA HIS A 87 0.96 -1.03 -12.09
C HIS A 87 0.19 -0.09 -11.17
N MET A 88 -0.97 -0.53 -10.67
CA MET A 88 -1.76 0.23 -9.71
C MET A 88 -1.03 0.36 -8.38
N LEU A 89 -0.49 -0.75 -7.85
CA LEU A 89 0.24 -0.74 -6.59
C LEU A 89 1.56 0.05 -6.67
N VAL A 90 2.29 -0.02 -7.78
CA VAL A 90 3.49 0.82 -7.97
C VAL A 90 3.14 2.31 -7.84
N ARG A 91 2.03 2.73 -8.44
CA ARG A 91 1.54 4.12 -8.32
C ARG A 91 1.11 4.43 -6.90
N HIS A 92 0.32 3.55 -6.30
CA HIS A 92 -0.16 3.71 -4.94
C HIS A 92 0.99 3.92 -3.95
N PHE A 93 2.03 3.10 -4.00
CA PHE A 93 3.19 3.27 -3.11
C PHE A 93 3.88 4.61 -3.33
N ALA A 94 4.03 5.05 -4.57
CA ALA A 94 4.66 6.34 -4.86
C ALA A 94 3.77 7.56 -4.59
N GLU A 95 2.45 7.36 -4.44
CA GLU A 95 1.48 8.41 -4.15
C GLU A 95 1.20 8.53 -2.64
N HIS A 96 1.32 7.44 -1.89
CA HIS A 96 0.88 7.35 -0.51
C HIS A 96 2.02 7.69 0.46
N PRO A 97 1.87 8.71 1.34
CA PRO A 97 2.96 9.28 2.13
C PRO A 97 3.59 8.29 3.15
N ALA A 98 2.85 7.27 3.57
CA ALA A 98 3.39 6.22 4.46
C ALA A 98 4.40 5.26 3.77
N PHE A 99 4.52 5.31 2.44
CA PHE A 99 5.50 4.54 1.69
C PHE A 99 6.57 5.51 1.18
N PRO A 100 7.78 5.50 1.77
CA PRO A 100 8.84 6.42 1.38
C PRO A 100 9.42 5.93 0.05
N CYS A 101 8.75 6.31 -1.04
CA CYS A 101 9.20 6.10 -2.40
C CYS A 101 8.60 7.15 -3.33
N THR A 102 9.19 7.31 -4.51
CA THR A 102 8.73 8.24 -5.54
C THR A 102 8.73 7.56 -6.91
N LEU A 103 7.98 8.09 -7.87
CA LEU A 103 8.04 7.60 -9.25
C LEU A 103 9.33 8.09 -9.92
N ALA A 104 10.29 7.18 -10.10
CA ALA A 104 11.53 7.44 -10.84
C ALA A 104 11.26 7.54 -12.35
N SER A 105 10.36 6.69 -12.88
CA SER A 105 9.97 6.73 -14.29
C SER A 105 8.49 6.40 -14.48
N ARG A 106 7.90 6.95 -15.56
CA ARG A 106 6.49 6.76 -15.92
C ARG A 106 6.29 5.88 -17.15
N ASN A 107 7.34 5.66 -17.94
CA ASN A 107 7.33 4.76 -19.09
C ASN A 107 8.77 4.29 -19.41
N PRO A 108 9.22 3.13 -18.91
CA PRO A 108 8.47 2.17 -18.09
C PRO A 108 8.10 2.73 -16.71
N LEU A 109 7.04 2.21 -16.10
CA LEU A 109 6.56 2.66 -14.78
C LEU A 109 7.43 2.05 -13.68
N GLU A 110 8.21 2.88 -13.00
CA GLU A 110 9.17 2.46 -11.98
C GLU A 110 9.12 3.43 -10.79
N ALA A 111 9.21 2.86 -9.58
CA ALA A 111 9.29 3.59 -8.34
C ALA A 111 10.63 3.31 -7.64
N GLU A 112 11.14 4.30 -6.92
CA GLU A 112 12.37 4.21 -6.15
C GLU A 112 12.11 4.60 -4.70
N LYS A 113 12.56 3.74 -3.78
CA LYS A 113 12.48 3.95 -2.33
C LYS A 113 13.41 5.10 -1.91
N THR A 114 12.95 5.90 -0.96
CA THR A 114 13.66 7.07 -0.41
C THR A 114 14.00 6.90 1.05
#